data_AF-A0A7C8YQQ1-F1
#
_entry.id   AF-A0A7C8YQQ1-F1
#
_cell.length_a   1.000
_cell.length_b   1.000
_cell.length_c   1.000
_cell.angle_alpha   90.00
_cell.angle_beta   90.00
_cell.angle_gamma   90.00
#
_symmetry.space_group_name_H-M   'P 1'
#
loop_
_entity.id
_entity.type
_entity.pdbx_description
1 polymer ?
#
loop_
_entity_poly.entity_id
_entity_poly.type
_entity_poly.pdbx_seq_one_letter_code
_entity_poly.pdbx_strand_id
1 'polypeptide(L)'
;CKDKYNVLPRPHWITTYYGGHDMKLVLERFGSNIIFSNGLKDPYSSAGVLEDLSNSIVAVYTTNGTHCMDIGSAGKDDPVWLVNQRRREVDIIDAWTKQYYLDLKSYLRSLSSTKQSYYLEN
;
A
#
# COMPACT_ATOMS: atom_id res chain seq x y z
N CYS A 1 23.00 8.13 -20.15
CA CYS A 1 22.46 6.76 -20.35
C CYS A 1 23.00 6.11 -21.60
N LYS A 2 22.88 6.75 -22.78
CA LYS A 2 23.38 6.20 -24.04
C LYS A 2 24.89 5.91 -24.00
N ASP A 3 25.71 6.85 -23.56
CA ASP A 3 27.16 6.68 -23.63
C ASP A 3 27.71 5.65 -22.63
N LYS A 4 27.14 5.61 -21.43
CA LYS A 4 27.61 4.73 -20.34
C LYS A 4 26.98 3.33 -20.36
N TYR A 5 25.74 3.22 -20.84
CA TYR A 5 24.94 2.00 -20.72
C TYR A 5 24.33 1.54 -22.06
N ASN A 6 24.58 2.24 -23.17
CA ASN A 6 24.02 1.97 -24.50
C ASN A 6 22.48 1.89 -24.57
N VAL A 7 21.78 2.50 -23.61
CA VAL A 7 20.32 2.54 -23.54
C VAL A 7 19.78 3.97 -23.65
N LEU A 8 18.67 4.12 -24.39
CA LEU A 8 17.91 5.36 -24.46
C LEU A 8 16.86 5.38 -23.33
N PRO A 9 16.78 6.45 -22.52
CA PRO A 9 15.74 6.58 -21.51
C PRO A 9 14.34 6.58 -22.15
N ARG A 10 13.36 6.04 -21.43
CA ARG A 10 11.94 6.11 -21.80
C ARG A 10 11.20 7.00 -20.79
N PRO A 11 11.26 8.34 -20.95
CA PRO A 11 10.81 9.27 -19.90
C PRO A 11 9.31 9.15 -19.58
N HIS A 12 8.48 8.77 -20.55
CA HIS A 12 7.04 8.65 -20.37
C HIS A 12 6.58 7.25 -19.97
N TRP A 13 7.46 6.25 -19.91
CA TRP A 13 7.05 4.88 -19.61
C TRP A 13 6.34 4.78 -18.26
N ILE A 14 6.89 5.42 -17.22
CA ILE A 14 6.31 5.41 -15.87
C ILE A 14 4.95 6.12 -15.85
N THR A 15 4.84 7.31 -16.45
CA THR A 15 3.58 8.07 -16.42
C THR A 15 2.50 7.41 -17.26
N THR A 16 2.85 6.74 -18.35
CA THR A 16 1.89 5.95 -19.14
C THR A 16 1.46 4.69 -18.41
N TYR A 17 2.39 3.98 -17.75
CA TYR A 17 2.09 2.68 -17.14
C TYR A 17 1.34 2.83 -15.80
N TYR A 18 1.70 3.81 -14.98
CA TYR A 18 1.15 3.98 -13.63
C TYR A 18 0.15 5.15 -13.50
N GLY A 19 -0.28 5.73 -14.62
CA GLY A 19 -1.32 6.77 -14.65
C GLY A 19 -0.82 8.21 -14.55
N GLY A 20 0.46 8.45 -14.21
CA GLY A 20 1.07 9.77 -14.27
C GLY A 20 0.31 10.81 -13.43
N HIS A 21 -0.20 11.87 -14.05
CA HIS A 21 -1.00 12.89 -13.37
C HIS A 21 -2.35 12.36 -12.86
N ASP A 22 -2.88 11.30 -13.47
CA ASP A 22 -4.13 10.65 -13.09
C ASP A 22 -3.92 9.48 -12.12
N MET A 23 -2.71 9.30 -11.56
CA MET A 23 -2.38 8.19 -10.67
C MET A 23 -3.37 8.06 -9.51
N LYS A 24 -3.84 9.19 -8.94
CA LYS A 24 -4.83 9.16 -7.85
C LYS A 24 -6.13 8.49 -8.29
N LEU A 25 -6.66 8.87 -9.46
CA LEU A 25 -7.87 8.27 -10.03
C LEU A 25 -7.68 6.79 -10.38
N VAL A 26 -6.51 6.42 -10.91
CA VAL A 26 -6.17 5.03 -11.23
C VAL A 26 -6.13 4.18 -9.95
N LEU A 27 -5.44 4.66 -8.91
CA LEU A 27 -5.32 3.95 -7.64
C LEU A 27 -6.65 3.88 -6.89
N GLU A 28 -7.44 4.94 -6.87
CA GLU A 28 -8.79 4.94 -6.27
C GLU A 28 -9.69 3.88 -6.91
N ARG A 29 -9.60 3.68 -8.23
CA ARG A 29 -10.45 2.73 -8.97
C ARG A 29 -9.96 1.29 -8.95
N PHE A 30 -8.64 1.09 -8.99
CA PHE A 30 -8.06 -0.23 -9.27
C PHE A 30 -7.05 -0.70 -8.22
N GLY A 31 -6.62 0.19 -7.32
CA GLY A 31 -5.75 -0.13 -6.21
C GLY A 31 -6.54 -0.56 -4.98
N SER A 32 -5.85 -1.22 -4.05
CA SER A 32 -6.36 -1.52 -2.72
C SER A 32 -5.20 -1.90 -1.80
N ASN A 33 -5.38 -1.71 -0.50
CA ASN A 33 -4.45 -2.16 0.55
C ASN A 33 -3.03 -1.59 0.39
N ILE A 34 -2.94 -0.26 0.29
CA ILE A 34 -1.67 0.49 0.15
C ILE A 34 -1.58 1.51 1.28
N ILE A 35 -0.42 1.58 1.94
CA ILE A 35 -0.07 2.67 2.84
C ILE A 35 0.95 3.55 2.13
N PHE A 36 0.64 4.83 1.95
CA PHE A 36 1.61 5.84 1.55
C PHE A 36 2.18 6.51 2.79
N SER A 37 3.30 5.98 3.31
CA SER A 37 3.98 6.56 4.46
C SER A 37 4.93 7.69 4.07
N ASN A 38 4.88 8.83 4.78
CA ASN A 38 5.74 9.98 4.49
C ASN A 38 6.23 10.69 5.76
N GLY A 39 7.50 11.05 5.78
CA GLY A 39 8.04 12.03 6.73
C GLY A 39 8.15 13.40 6.08
N LEU A 40 7.50 14.45 6.62
CA LEU A 40 7.47 15.77 5.95
C LEU A 40 8.80 16.53 5.97
N LYS A 41 9.85 16.03 6.67
CA LYS A 41 11.22 16.53 6.54
C LYS A 41 11.99 15.86 5.39
N ASP A 42 11.45 14.79 4.82
CA ASP A 42 12.01 14.18 3.63
C ASP A 42 11.68 15.03 2.40
N PRO A 43 12.67 15.53 1.62
CA PRO A 43 12.38 16.27 0.40
C PRO A 43 11.51 15.48 -0.61
N TYR A 44 11.57 14.15 -0.60
CA TYR A 44 10.75 13.31 -1.49
C TYR A 44 9.25 13.35 -1.15
N SER A 45 8.87 13.73 0.08
CA SER A 45 7.46 13.81 0.48
C SER A 45 6.67 14.84 -0.32
N SER A 46 7.34 15.81 -0.93
CA SER A 46 6.73 16.81 -1.83
C SER A 46 6.08 16.20 -3.07
N ALA A 47 6.54 15.02 -3.50
CA ALA A 47 5.97 14.26 -4.62
C ALA A 47 5.18 13.02 -4.17
N GLY A 48 5.01 12.83 -2.86
CA GLY A 48 4.27 11.71 -2.27
C GLY A 48 2.76 11.91 -2.25
N VAL A 49 2.04 10.89 -1.78
CA VAL A 49 0.60 10.94 -1.51
C VAL A 49 0.39 11.27 -0.03
N LEU A 50 -0.25 12.41 0.26
CA LEU A 50 -0.46 12.94 1.62
C LEU A 50 -1.94 13.00 2.03
N GLU A 51 -2.80 12.32 1.29
CA GLU A 51 -4.23 12.20 1.58
C GLU A 51 -4.70 10.78 1.25
N ASP A 52 -5.72 10.32 1.97
CA ASP A 52 -6.35 9.02 1.69
C ASP A 52 -7.01 9.07 0.32
N LEU A 53 -6.75 8.05 -0.52
CA LEU A 53 -7.34 7.92 -1.85
C LEU A 53 -8.56 7.00 -1.83
N SER A 54 -8.67 6.12 -0.84
CA SER A 54 -9.84 5.28 -0.60
C SER A 54 -9.82 4.72 0.84
N ASN A 55 -10.83 3.93 1.21
CA ASN A 55 -10.87 3.26 2.51
C ASN A 55 -9.70 2.29 2.77
N SER A 56 -9.02 1.82 1.72
CA SER A 56 -7.89 0.88 1.82
C SER A 56 -6.59 1.41 1.22
N ILE A 57 -6.59 2.63 0.68
CA ILE A 57 -5.40 3.32 0.20
C ILE A 57 -5.26 4.60 1.02
N VAL A 58 -4.43 4.52 2.04
CA VAL A 58 -4.36 5.53 3.10
C VAL A 58 -3.00 6.20 3.14
N ALA A 59 -2.97 7.48 3.49
CA ALA A 59 -1.75 8.24 3.73
C ALA A 59 -1.45 8.28 5.23
N VAL A 60 -0.23 7.91 5.60
CA VAL A 60 0.24 7.98 6.98
C VAL A 60 1.48 8.85 7.01
N TYR A 61 1.38 10.06 7.55
CA TYR A 61 2.51 10.98 7.51
C TYR A 61 2.76 11.69 8.85
N THR A 62 3.99 12.13 9.04
CA THR A 62 4.42 12.83 10.25
C THR A 62 5.27 14.05 9.94
N THR A 63 5.06 15.14 10.67
CA THR A 63 5.77 16.41 10.45
C THR A 63 7.28 16.31 10.67
N ASN A 64 7.72 15.40 11.55
CA ASN A 64 9.12 15.25 11.95
C ASN A 64 9.83 14.06 11.29
N GLY A 65 9.12 13.20 10.58
CA GLY A 65 9.70 12.05 9.90
C GLY A 65 10.68 12.47 8.81
N THR A 66 11.78 11.72 8.71
CA THR A 66 12.74 11.79 7.60
C THR A 66 12.52 10.62 6.65
N HIS A 67 13.40 10.47 5.65
CA HIS A 67 13.27 9.49 4.59
C HIS A 67 13.10 8.05 5.12
N CYS A 68 11.90 7.50 4.92
CA CYS A 68 11.52 6.13 5.29
C CYS A 68 11.91 5.76 6.74
N MET A 69 11.71 6.68 7.69
CA MET A 69 12.09 6.45 9.09
C MET A 69 11.26 5.35 9.77
N ASP A 70 10.02 5.19 9.33
CA ASP A 70 9.04 4.20 9.74
C ASP A 70 9.50 2.75 9.51
N ILE A 71 10.22 2.46 8.41
CA ILE A 71 10.73 1.10 8.11
C ILE A 71 12.03 0.74 8.85
N GLY A 72 12.66 1.71 9.52
CA GLY A 72 13.88 1.49 10.29
C GLY A 72 13.65 0.57 11.50
N SER A 73 14.74 -0.03 12.01
CA SER A 73 14.67 -0.79 13.25
C SER A 73 14.22 0.07 14.44
N ALA A 74 13.49 -0.53 15.36
CA ALA A 74 13.06 0.16 16.58
C ALA A 74 14.25 0.52 17.47
N GLY A 75 14.39 1.79 17.80
CA GLY A 75 15.35 2.33 18.76
C GLY A 75 14.71 2.56 20.12
N LYS A 76 15.52 2.50 21.19
CA LYS A 76 15.06 2.83 22.56
C LYS A 76 14.67 4.31 22.69
N ASP A 77 15.29 5.16 21.88
CA ASP A 77 15.11 6.62 21.88
C ASP A 77 14.16 7.09 20.77
N ASP A 78 13.42 6.17 20.14
CA ASP A 78 12.46 6.53 19.11
C ASP A 78 11.39 7.46 19.70
N PRO A 79 11.11 8.59 19.04
CA PRO A 79 10.12 9.52 19.55
C PRO A 79 8.73 8.88 19.51
N VAL A 80 7.89 9.25 20.47
CA VAL A 80 6.53 8.68 20.63
C VAL A 80 5.70 8.77 19.33
N TRP A 81 5.85 9.85 18.56
CA TRP A 81 5.15 10.01 17.29
C TRP A 81 5.55 8.94 16.25
N LEU A 82 6.81 8.50 16.22
CA LEU A 82 7.30 7.47 15.30
C LEU A 82 6.77 6.09 15.70
N VAL A 83 6.79 5.81 17.01
CA VAL A 83 6.21 4.58 17.56
C VAL A 83 4.72 4.50 17.25
N ASN A 84 3.99 5.62 17.38
CA ASN A 84 2.57 5.69 17.04
C ASN A 84 2.30 5.54 15.55
N GLN A 85 3.14 6.13 14.68
CA GLN A 85 3.07 5.93 13.23
C GLN A 85 3.21 4.44 12.88
N ARG A 86 4.27 3.78 13.36
CA ARG A 86 4.49 2.34 13.11
C ARG A 86 3.36 1.48 13.66
N ARG A 87 2.84 1.80 14.84
CA ARG A 87 1.67 1.10 15.41
C ARG A 87 0.46 1.22 14.48
N ARG A 88 0.17 2.44 14.00
CA ARG A 88 -0.94 2.67 13.06
C ARG A 88 -0.78 1.85 11.78
N GLU A 89 0.42 1.80 11.22
CA GLU A 89 0.74 1.00 10.03
C GLU A 89 0.52 -0.50 10.27
N VAL A 90 1.02 -1.02 11.41
CA VAL A 90 0.81 -2.42 11.81
C VAL A 90 -0.68 -2.73 12.03
N ASP A 91 -1.45 -1.85 12.66
CA ASP A 91 -2.89 -2.03 12.88
C ASP A 91 -3.65 -2.15 11.55
N ILE A 92 -3.26 -1.37 10.55
CA ILE A 92 -3.85 -1.43 9.19
C ILE A 92 -3.52 -2.78 8.54
N ILE A 93 -2.25 -3.20 8.58
CA ILE A 93 -1.80 -4.46 7.97
C ILE A 93 -2.44 -5.67 8.66
N ASP A 94 -2.56 -5.65 9.99
CA ASP A 94 -3.25 -6.67 10.77
C ASP A 94 -4.73 -6.77 10.39
N ALA A 95 -5.40 -5.63 10.22
CA ALA A 95 -6.79 -5.59 9.75
C ALA A 95 -6.94 -6.22 8.35
N TRP A 96 -6.05 -5.90 7.40
CA TRP A 96 -6.06 -6.52 6.07
C TRP A 96 -5.82 -8.03 6.13
N THR A 97 -4.88 -8.46 6.98
CA THR A 97 -4.57 -9.88 7.18
C THR A 97 -5.78 -10.64 7.75
N LYS A 98 -6.45 -10.05 8.76
CA LYS A 98 -7.68 -10.60 9.34
C LYS A 98 -8.79 -10.72 8.30
N GLN A 99 -9.01 -9.66 7.50
CA GLN A 99 -10.02 -9.66 6.46
C GLN A 99 -9.76 -10.77 5.43
N TYR A 100 -8.51 -10.92 4.97
CA TYR A 100 -8.12 -11.99 4.05
C TYR A 100 -8.49 -13.38 4.58
N TYR A 101 -8.21 -13.69 5.85
CA TYR A 101 -8.55 -15.00 6.41
C TYR A 101 -10.06 -15.22 6.56
N LEU A 102 -10.85 -14.17 6.78
CA LEU A 102 -12.32 -14.24 6.76
C LEU A 102 -12.84 -14.54 5.35
N ASP A 103 -12.29 -13.87 4.34
CA ASP A 103 -12.66 -14.03 2.94
C ASP A 103 -12.29 -15.44 2.44
N LEU A 104 -11.07 -15.90 2.76
CA LEU A 104 -10.60 -17.25 2.43
C LEU A 104 -11.52 -18.32 3.03
N LYS A 105 -11.91 -18.17 4.30
CA LYS A 105 -12.85 -19.10 4.96
C LYS A 105 -14.20 -19.12 4.25
N SER A 106 -14.71 -17.96 3.85
CA SER A 106 -15.98 -17.85 3.12
C SER A 106 -15.90 -18.50 1.73
N TYR A 107 -14.80 -18.28 1.01
CA TYR A 107 -14.53 -18.89 -0.29
C TYR A 107 -14.45 -20.44 -0.22
N LEU A 108 -13.73 -20.98 0.76
CA LEU A 108 -13.63 -22.44 0.94
C LEU A 108 -14.97 -23.08 1.32
N ARG A 109 -15.80 -22.38 2.11
CA ARG A 109 -17.17 -22.81 2.41
C ARG A 109 -18.03 -22.86 1.15
N SER A 110 -18.00 -21.83 0.30
CA SER A 110 -18.81 -21.81 -0.93
C SER A 110 -18.44 -22.95 -1.88
N LEU A 111 -17.14 -23.26 -2.03
CA LEU A 111 -16.70 -24.40 -2.84
C LEU A 111 -17.21 -25.75 -2.31
N SER A 112 -17.27 -25.89 -0.99
CA SER A 112 -17.73 -27.12 -0.33
C SER A 112 -19.24 -27.31 -0.54
N SER A 113 -20.03 -26.24 -0.44
CA SER A 113 -21.48 -26.27 -0.73
C SER A 113 -21.79 -26.55 -2.19
N THR A 114 -21.03 -25.99 -3.13
CA THR A 114 -21.23 -26.23 -4.58
C THR A 114 -20.88 -27.67 -4.99
N LYS A 115 -19.85 -28.25 -4.38
CA LYS A 115 -19.57 -29.68 -4.59
C LYS A 115 -20.71 -30.55 -4.06
N GLN A 116 -21.25 -30.24 -2.89
CA GLN A 116 -22.34 -31.02 -2.31
C GLN A 116 -23.64 -30.90 -3.10
N SER A 117 -23.98 -29.73 -3.67
CA SER A 117 -25.15 -29.60 -4.54
C SER A 117 -24.99 -30.40 -5.84
N TYR A 118 -23.80 -30.39 -6.46
CA TYR A 118 -23.53 -31.18 -7.67
C TYR A 118 -23.71 -32.70 -7.47
N TYR A 119 -23.36 -33.24 -6.30
CA TYR A 119 -23.57 -34.66 -5.98
C TYR A 119 -25.00 -35.01 -5.56
N LEU A 120 -25.84 -34.04 -5.22
CA LEU A 120 -27.25 -34.27 -4.87
C LEU A 120 -28.19 -34.12 -6.08
N GLU A 121 -27.73 -33.48 -7.16
CA GLU A 121 -28.49 -33.26 -8.40
C GLU A 121 -28.17 -34.29 -9.51
N ASN A 122 -27.21 -35.20 -9.29
CA ASN A 122 -26.87 -36.33 -10.17
C ASN A 122 -26.98 -37.67 -9.43
#